data_AF-A0A7R9B9V0-F1
#
_entry.id   AF-A0A7R9B9V0-F1
#
_cell.length_a   1.000
_cell.length_b   1.000
_cell.length_c   1.000
_cell.angle_alpha   90.00
_cell.angle_beta   90.00
_cell.angle_gamma   90.00
#
_symmetry.space_group_name_H-M   'P 1'
#
loop_
_entity.id
_entity.type
_entity.pdbx_description
1 polymer ?
#
loop_
_entity_poly.entity_id
_entity_poly.type
_entity_poly.pdbx_seq_one_letter_code
_entity_poly.pdbx_strand_id
1 'polypeptide(L)' 'MDKNFSPQKMSGHHEGRNPGSIPNRWLHCPRKSSGLIANKFLAFKTPLSEKFNDQVPTGCRFGPKMIFNSMKSYKV' A
#
# COMPACT_ATOMS: atom_id res chain seq x y z
N MET A 1 5.01 52.68 4.83
CA MET A 1 5.34 51.58 5.76
C MET A 1 4.57 50.37 5.28
N ASP A 2 5.08 49.80 4.20
CA ASP A 2 4.38 48.81 3.40
C ASP A 2 4.56 47.43 4.03
N LYS A 3 3.43 46.75 4.26
CA LYS A 3 3.37 45.41 4.84
C LYS A 3 3.88 44.40 3.81
N ASN A 4 5.12 43.95 3.98
CA ASN A 4 5.61 42.75 3.31
C ASN A 4 4.94 41.51 3.94
N PHE A 5 3.87 41.02 3.31
CA PHE A 5 3.34 39.69 3.56
C PHE A 5 4.05 38.70 2.63
N SER A 6 5.06 37.99 3.17
CA SER A 6 5.68 36.88 2.47
C SER A 6 4.77 35.65 2.60
N PRO A 7 4.30 35.03 1.51
CA PRO A 7 3.54 33.80 1.61
C PRO A 7 4.48 32.70 2.11
N GLN A 8 4.21 32.18 3.31
CA GLN A 8 4.85 30.97 3.79
C GLN A 8 4.50 29.85 2.81
N LYS A 9 5.51 29.41 2.04
CA LYS A 9 5.46 28.24 1.18
C LYS A 9 5.10 27.04 2.06
N MET A 10 3.89 26.49 1.91
CA MET A 10 3.55 25.18 2.47
C MET A 10 4.40 24.13 1.78
N SER A 11 5.58 23.85 2.33
CA SER A 11 6.39 22.70 1.95
C SER A 11 5.79 21.45 2.57
N GLY A 12 4.71 20.94 1.97
CA GLY A 12 4.24 19.58 2.20
C GLY A 12 5.18 18.56 1.56
N HIS A 13 6.48 18.62 1.85
CA HIS A 13 7.42 17.58 1.46
C HIS A 13 7.38 16.48 2.53
N HIS A 14 6.54 15.46 2.33
CA HIS A 14 6.71 14.15 2.97
C HIS A 14 7.85 13.36 2.31
N GLU A 15 8.99 14.01 2.04
CA GLU A 15 10.19 13.30 1.61
C GLU A 15 10.85 12.66 2.84
N GLY A 16 11.06 11.34 2.77
CA GLY A 16 12.13 10.70 3.54
C GLY A 16 11.77 10.00 4.86
N ARG A 17 10.50 9.78 5.22
CA ARG A 17 10.22 8.83 6.32
C ARG A 17 10.43 7.39 5.85
N ASN A 18 11.47 6.75 6.37
CA ASN A 18 11.69 5.31 6.27
C ASN A 18 10.37 4.58 6.65
N PRO A 19 9.88 3.64 5.83
CA PRO A 19 8.60 2.99 6.05
C PRO A 19 8.57 2.04 7.26
N GLY A 20 9.71 1.83 7.93
CA GLY A 20 9.87 0.84 9.00
C GLY A 20 10.03 -0.57 8.44
N SER A 21 10.16 -1.56 9.34
CA SER A 21 10.23 -2.97 8.95
C SER A 21 8.86 -3.49 8.50
N ILE A 22 8.84 -4.41 7.55
CA ILE A 22 7.61 -5.15 7.23
C ILE A 22 7.08 -5.94 8.44
N PRO A 23 5.76 -6.22 8.52
CA PRO A 23 5.19 -6.99 9.64
C PRO A 23 5.76 -8.42 9.72
N ASN A 24 5.87 -8.94 10.95
CA ASN A 24 6.29 -10.33 11.19
C ASN A 24 5.40 -11.33 10.45
N ARG A 25 6.02 -12.38 9.88
CA ARG A 25 5.37 -13.45 9.09
C ARG A 25 4.65 -12.98 7.82
N TRP A 26 4.84 -11.73 7.40
CA TRP A 26 4.15 -11.19 6.22
C TRP A 26 4.62 -11.81 4.90
N LEU A 27 5.92 -12.11 4.74
CA LEU A 27 6.51 -12.56 3.46
C LEU A 27 5.83 -13.79 2.85
N HIS A 28 5.55 -14.80 3.67
CA HIS A 28 4.96 -16.07 3.23
C HIS A 28 3.47 -16.21 3.56
N CYS A 29 2.88 -15.22 4.23
CA CYS A 29 1.43 -15.17 4.39
C CYS A 29 0.76 -15.07 3.01
N PRO A 30 -0.26 -15.90 2.71
CA PRO A 30 -1.00 -15.82 1.46
C PRO A 30 -1.56 -14.41 1.21
N ARG A 31 -1.50 -13.94 -0.04
CA ARG A 31 -1.94 -12.58 -0.38
C ARG A 31 -3.43 -12.36 -0.13
N LYS A 32 -4.24 -13.32 -0.54
CA LYS A 32 -5.71 -13.28 -0.50
C LYS A 32 -6.29 -14.69 -0.33
N SER A 33 -7.56 -14.77 0.03
CA SER A 33 -8.32 -16.02 0.00
C SER A 33 -8.43 -16.58 -1.43
N SER A 34 -8.63 -17.89 -1.53
CA SER A 34 -8.81 -18.58 -2.82
C SER A 34 -10.07 -18.07 -3.55
N GLY A 35 -11.16 -17.88 -2.81
CA GLY A 35 -12.43 -17.35 -3.31
C GLY A 35 -13.02 -16.27 -2.42
N LEU A 36 -14.24 -15.87 -2.75
CA LEU A 36 -15.05 -14.99 -1.91
C LEU A 36 -15.65 -15.77 -0.74
N ILE A 37 -15.51 -15.22 0.46
CA ILE A 37 -16.17 -15.72 1.66
C ILE A 37 -17.63 -15.28 1.59
N ALA A 38 -18.55 -16.24 1.68
CA ALA A 38 -19.99 -16.04 1.56
C ALA A 38 -20.40 -15.28 0.27
N ASN A 39 -19.62 -15.42 -0.81
CA ASN A 39 -19.80 -14.69 -2.08
C ASN A 39 -19.85 -13.16 -1.94
N LYS A 40 -19.30 -12.61 -0.84
CA LYS A 40 -19.38 -11.19 -0.50
C LYS A 40 -18.02 -10.57 -0.17
N PHE A 41 -17.17 -11.31 0.53
CA PHE A 41 -15.93 -10.76 1.08
C PHE A 41 -14.69 -11.40 0.45
N LEU A 42 -13.77 -10.58 -0.05
CA LEU A 42 -12.42 -11.02 -0.39
C LEU A 42 -11.50 -10.74 0.81
N ALA A 43 -11.03 -11.79 1.48
CA ALA A 43 -10.03 -11.62 2.53
C ALA A 43 -8.63 -11.48 1.90
N PHE A 44 -7.84 -10.53 2.38
CA PHE A 44 -6.45 -10.33 1.97
C PHE A 44 -5.62 -9.72 3.09
N LYS A 45 -4.30 -9.99 3.09
CA LYS A 45 -3.37 -9.37 4.05
C LYS A 45 -3.11 -7.91 3.69
N THR A 46 -2.58 -7.11 4.61
CA THR A 46 -2.24 -5.71 4.36
C THR A 46 -1.33 -5.56 3.13
N PRO A 47 -1.74 -4.83 2.08
CA PRO A 47 -0.88 -4.50 0.95
C PRO A 47 0.22 -3.54 1.37
N LEU A 48 1.42 -3.72 0.82
CA LEU A 48 2.54 -2.83 1.07
C LEU A 48 2.78 -1.97 -0.17
N SER A 49 3.01 -0.67 0.05
CA SER A 49 3.35 0.26 -1.03
C SER A 49 4.77 0.00 -1.55
N GLU A 50 5.11 0.64 -2.66
CA GLU A 50 6.42 0.53 -3.30
C GLU A 50 7.58 0.96 -2.38
N LYS A 51 7.31 1.74 -1.33
CA LYS A 51 8.31 2.11 -0.32
C LYS A 51 8.94 0.91 0.39
N PHE A 52 8.26 -0.24 0.43
CA PHE A 52 8.78 -1.46 1.04
C PHE A 52 9.49 -2.40 0.04
N ASN A 53 9.65 -2.01 -1.23
CA ASN A 53 10.19 -2.87 -2.28
C ASN A 53 11.63 -3.36 -2.01
N ASP A 54 12.43 -2.58 -1.28
CA ASP A 54 13.80 -2.92 -0.89
C ASP A 54 13.84 -4.00 0.22
N GLN A 55 12.74 -4.20 0.95
CA GLN A 55 12.59 -5.21 2.00
C GLN A 55 11.84 -6.46 1.53
N VAL A 56 11.22 -6.42 0.34
CA VAL A 56 10.31 -7.47 -0.14
C VAL A 56 10.77 -7.98 -1.51
N PRO A 57 11.19 -9.27 -1.60
CA PRO A 57 11.54 -9.90 -2.87
C PRO A 57 10.39 -9.77 -3.87
N THR A 58 10.71 -9.57 -5.15
CA THR A 58 9.72 -9.34 -6.23
C THR A 58 8.58 -10.35 -6.22
N GLY A 59 8.88 -11.65 -6.05
CA GLY A 59 7.89 -12.72 -5.99
C GLY A 59 6.96 -12.69 -4.78
N CYS A 60 7.29 -11.95 -3.72
CA CYS A 60 6.50 -11.79 -2.50
C CYS A 60 5.72 -10.48 -2.45
N ARG A 61 5.93 -9.56 -3.41
CA ARG A 61 5.28 -8.25 -3.42
C ARG A 61 3.75 -8.38 -3.50
N PHE A 62 3.07 -7.46 -2.84
CA PHE A 62 1.62 -7.34 -2.84
C PHE A 62 1.20 -5.88 -2.63
N GLY A 63 1.11 -5.14 -3.74
CA GLY A 63 0.72 -3.73 -3.73
C GLY A 63 -0.80 -3.51 -3.91
N PRO A 64 -1.32 -2.33 -3.59
CA PRO A 64 -2.76 -2.02 -3.68
C PRO A 64 -3.37 -2.32 -5.06
N LYS A 65 -2.66 -2.02 -6.16
CA LYS A 65 -3.11 -2.28 -7.54
C LYS A 65 -3.42 -3.76 -7.79
N MET A 66 -2.73 -4.68 -7.11
CA MET A 66 -2.96 -6.12 -7.25
C MET A 66 -4.32 -6.56 -6.71
N ILE A 67 -4.87 -5.86 -5.69
CA ILE A 67 -6.22 -6.15 -5.19
C ILE A 67 -7.25 -5.81 -6.27
N PHE A 68 -7.20 -4.59 -6.82
CA PHE A 68 -8.15 -4.16 -7.85
C PHE A 68 -8.07 -5.02 -9.10
N ASN A 69 -6.86 -5.43 -9.51
CA ASN A 69 -6.70 -6.40 -10.60
C ASN A 69 -7.31 -7.76 -10.27
N SER A 70 -7.17 -8.25 -9.03
CA SER A 70 -7.84 -9.47 -8.59
C SER A 70 -9.35 -9.33 -8.55
N MET A 71 -9.89 -8.12 -8.32
CA MET A 71 -11.34 -7.91 -8.30
C MET A 71 -11.97 -8.01 -9.68
N LYS A 72 -11.25 -7.71 -10.77
CA LYS A 72 -11.75 -7.83 -12.14
C LYS A 72 -12.17 -9.26 -12.54
N SER A 73 -11.59 -10.28 -11.91
CA SER A 73 -11.98 -11.68 -12.15
C SER A 73 -13.24 -12.08 -11.38
N TYR A 74 -13.57 -11.36 -10.32
CA TYR A 74 -14.86 -11.49 -9.65
C TYR A 74 -15.84 -10.58 -10.42
N LYS A 75 -17.05 -11.05 -10.70
CA LYS A 75 -18.07 -10.26 -11.41
C LYS A 75 -18.69 -9.21 -10.45
N VAL A 76 -17.86 -8.29 -9.97
CA VAL A 76 -18.22 -7.15 -9.11
C VAL A 76 -18.10 -5.86 -9.89
#